data_AF-L0AUC4-F1
#
_entry.id   AF-L0AUC4-F1
#
_cell.length_a   1.000
_cell.length_b   1.000
_cell.length_c   1.000
_cell.angle_alpha   90.00
_cell.angle_beta   90.00
_cell.angle_gamma   90.00
#
_symmetry.space_group_name_H-M   'P 1'
#
loop_
_entity.id
_entity.type
_entity.pdbx_description
1 polymer ?
#
loop_
_entity_poly.entity_id
_entity_poly.type
_entity_poly.pdbx_seq_one_letter_code
_entity_poly.pdbx_strand_id
1 'polypeptide(L)'
;MESRIDNPTFTIDLKRDQDYSLAQNAEVITVSNNQLLQIDGYNVCLHKPTKDGDYKVNKFLFGGEQEGLPKDLQNVTSVNVFVPETDSVKLIVRVCVAMVFNNETINLALYFVEDTENWSIYLYMEDFEHVGKIREVIDIFNCTDPLELSFNHDALFKIQLENLNSQIEEAATSYLYSKYDLWTRITRWVQELFSLPQGLRNSHFAPFF
;
A
#
# COMPACT_ATOMS: atom_id res chain seq x y z
N MET A 1 30.57 11.64 11.75
CA MET A 1 30.51 10.95 10.44
C MET A 1 29.64 9.74 10.66
N GLU A 2 28.33 9.90 10.53
CA GLU A 2 27.41 8.76 10.63
C GLU A 2 27.62 7.93 9.37
N SER A 3 28.04 6.67 9.54
CA SER A 3 28.03 5.71 8.46
C SER A 3 26.60 5.62 7.96
N ARG A 4 26.34 6.02 6.71
CA ARG A 4 25.10 5.64 6.03
C ARG A 4 25.06 4.12 6.06
N ILE A 5 24.22 3.56 6.92
CA ILE A 5 23.86 2.16 6.80
C ILE A 5 23.02 2.13 5.54
N ASP A 6 23.60 1.64 4.45
CA ASP A 6 22.83 1.45 3.23
C ASP A 6 21.68 0.49 3.56
N ASN A 7 20.44 0.92 3.27
CA ASN A 7 19.27 0.09 3.49
C ASN A 7 19.42 -1.24 2.72
N PRO A 8 19.02 -2.38 3.32
CA PRO A 8 19.07 -3.66 2.64
C PRO A 8 18.40 -3.56 1.28
N THR A 9 19.02 -4.12 0.25
CA THR A 9 18.50 -4.04 -1.12
C THR A 9 17.98 -5.41 -1.56
N PHE A 10 16.81 -5.42 -2.20
CA PHE A 10 16.15 -6.63 -2.65
C PHE A 10 15.63 -6.48 -4.08
N THR A 11 15.82 -7.51 -4.90
CA THR A 11 15.21 -7.64 -6.22
C THR A 11 14.05 -8.62 -6.12
N ILE A 12 12.89 -8.22 -6.61
CA ILE A 12 11.67 -9.02 -6.56
C ILE A 12 11.52 -9.72 -7.91
N ASP A 13 11.66 -11.04 -7.93
CA ASP A 13 11.21 -11.82 -9.07
C ASP A 13 9.70 -12.00 -8.97
N LEU A 14 8.97 -11.80 -10.06
CA LEU A 14 7.52 -11.92 -10.15
C LEU A 14 7.09 -13.22 -10.82
N LYS A 15 8.06 -14.06 -11.17
CA LYS A 15 7.79 -15.37 -11.72
C LYS A 15 6.88 -16.14 -10.77
N ARG A 16 5.91 -16.83 -11.35
CA ARG A 16 4.85 -17.56 -10.63
C ARG A 16 5.37 -18.85 -9.96
N ASP A 17 6.68 -18.97 -9.76
CA ASP A 17 7.34 -20.09 -9.09
C ASP A 17 7.92 -19.64 -7.74
N GLN A 18 7.95 -20.58 -6.79
CA GLN A 18 8.24 -20.30 -5.39
C GLN A 18 9.72 -20.02 -5.09
N ASP A 19 10.58 -20.01 -6.11
CA ASP A 19 12.04 -19.91 -5.98
C ASP A 19 12.54 -18.47 -6.13
N TYR A 20 12.26 -17.62 -5.13
CA TYR A 20 12.69 -16.21 -5.07
C TYR A 20 14.18 -16.01 -4.70
N SER A 21 15.02 -17.03 -4.90
CA SER A 21 16.40 -17.07 -4.40
C SER A 21 17.39 -16.49 -5.42
N LEU A 22 17.48 -15.17 -5.48
CA LEU A 22 18.54 -14.48 -6.21
C LEU A 22 19.75 -14.24 -5.29
N ALA A 23 20.96 -14.66 -5.71
CA ALA A 23 22.19 -14.58 -4.90
C ALA A 23 22.58 -13.17 -4.43
N GLN A 24 22.02 -12.14 -5.04
CA GLN A 24 22.26 -10.71 -4.76
C GLN A 24 21.23 -10.10 -3.80
N ASN A 25 20.22 -10.86 -3.37
CA ASN A 25 19.22 -10.41 -2.41
C ASN A 25 19.76 -10.47 -0.98
N ALA A 26 19.49 -9.44 -0.20
CA ALA A 26 19.91 -9.41 1.20
C ALA A 26 19.20 -10.49 2.03
N GLU A 27 19.99 -11.32 2.75
CA GLU A 27 19.48 -12.43 3.58
C GLU A 27 18.54 -11.98 4.71
N VAL A 28 18.61 -10.71 5.10
CA VAL A 28 17.75 -10.13 6.15
C VAL A 28 16.31 -9.93 5.70
N ILE A 29 16.01 -10.07 4.40
CA ILE A 29 14.66 -10.01 3.83
C ILE A 29 14.18 -11.44 3.59
N THR A 30 13.10 -11.82 4.27
CA THR A 30 12.47 -13.13 4.11
C THR A 30 11.39 -13.10 3.05
N VAL A 31 11.31 -14.19 2.29
CA VAL A 31 10.19 -14.51 1.40
C VAL A 31 9.41 -15.66 2.03
N SER A 32 8.11 -15.50 2.17
CA SER A 32 7.24 -16.55 2.75
C SER A 32 5.85 -16.46 2.17
N ASN A 33 5.12 -17.59 2.12
CA ASN A 33 3.71 -17.55 1.79
C ASN A 33 2.93 -16.86 2.91
N ASN A 34 2.15 -15.84 2.58
CA ASN A 34 1.38 -15.06 3.54
C ASN A 34 0.12 -15.81 3.96
N GLN A 35 0.24 -16.67 4.96
CA GLN A 35 -0.88 -17.47 5.45
C GLN A 35 -2.00 -16.63 6.09
N LEU A 36 -1.71 -15.39 6.49
CA LEU A 36 -2.70 -14.48 7.09
C LEU A 36 -3.53 -13.77 6.02
N LEU A 37 -3.02 -13.64 4.80
CA LEU A 37 -3.67 -12.96 3.69
C LEU A 37 -4.14 -13.99 2.66
N GLN A 38 -5.21 -14.70 2.99
CA GLN A 38 -5.86 -15.63 2.08
C GLN A 38 -6.82 -14.87 1.16
N ILE A 39 -6.47 -14.75 -0.12
CA ILE A 39 -7.32 -14.17 -1.16
C ILE A 39 -7.59 -15.26 -2.18
N ASP A 40 -8.86 -15.46 -2.50
CA ASP A 40 -9.29 -16.53 -3.39
C ASP A 40 -8.67 -16.37 -4.78
N GLY A 41 -8.14 -17.47 -5.33
CA GLY A 41 -7.46 -17.48 -6.64
C GLY A 41 -6.01 -16.99 -6.62
N TYR A 42 -5.43 -16.70 -5.46
CA TYR A 42 -4.06 -16.22 -5.32
C TYR A 42 -3.22 -17.03 -4.34
N ASN A 43 -1.99 -17.33 -4.76
CA ASN A 43 -0.89 -17.60 -3.83
C ASN A 43 -0.16 -16.29 -3.50
N VAL A 44 -0.14 -15.91 -2.23
CA VAL A 44 0.43 -14.62 -1.81
C VAL A 44 1.84 -14.82 -1.26
N CYS A 45 2.84 -14.29 -1.96
CA CYS A 45 4.22 -14.25 -1.50
C CYS A 45 4.51 -12.92 -0.78
N LEU A 46 4.88 -12.98 0.49
CA LEU A 46 5.25 -11.85 1.32
C LEU A 46 6.76 -11.71 1.42
N HIS A 47 7.25 -10.56 0.98
CA HIS A 47 8.61 -10.06 1.19
C HIS A 47 8.59 -9.09 2.36
N LYS A 48 9.35 -9.40 3.42
CA LYS A 48 9.47 -8.52 4.58
C LYS A 48 10.83 -8.69 5.28
N PRO A 49 11.34 -7.64 5.94
CA PRO A 49 12.55 -7.76 6.75
C PRO A 49 12.31 -8.65 7.97
N THR A 50 13.37 -9.36 8.39
CA THR A 50 13.39 -10.24 9.58
C THR A 50 13.30 -9.48 10.90
N LYS A 51 13.63 -8.19 10.88
CA LYS A 51 13.54 -7.26 12.00
C LYS A 51 12.77 -6.04 11.53
N ASP A 52 12.16 -5.32 12.47
CA ASP A 52 11.51 -4.04 12.17
C ASP A 52 12.49 -3.10 11.45
N GLY A 53 12.04 -2.56 10.32
CA GLY A 53 12.86 -1.73 9.47
C GLY A 53 12.25 -1.62 8.07
N ASP A 54 12.88 -0.80 7.25
CA ASP A 54 12.57 -0.68 5.84
C ASP A 54 13.71 -1.23 4.99
N TYR A 55 13.44 -1.39 3.70
CA TYR A 55 14.41 -1.84 2.72
C TYR A 55 14.19 -1.15 1.38
N LYS A 56 15.14 -1.33 0.48
CA LYS A 56 15.09 -0.83 -0.89
C LYS A 56 14.67 -1.96 -1.83
N VAL A 57 13.63 -1.74 -2.62
CA VAL A 57 13.35 -2.59 -3.79
C VAL A 57 14.10 -2.02 -4.99
N ASN A 58 15.10 -2.75 -5.45
CA ASN A 58 15.96 -2.31 -6.55
C ASN A 58 15.21 -2.32 -7.89
N LYS A 59 14.60 -3.45 -8.20
CA LYS A 59 13.88 -3.71 -9.46
C LYS A 59 12.96 -4.90 -9.31
N PHE A 60 12.07 -5.02 -10.29
CA PHE A 60 11.20 -6.18 -10.49
C PHE A 60 11.69 -6.95 -11.72
N LEU A 61 11.67 -8.28 -11.62
CA LEU A 61 11.98 -9.18 -12.72
C LEU A 61 10.79 -10.09 -13.01
N PHE A 62 10.64 -10.57 -14.23
CA PHE A 62 9.75 -11.67 -14.58
C PHE A 62 10.55 -12.68 -15.39
N GLY A 63 10.83 -13.86 -14.82
CA GLY A 63 11.66 -14.85 -15.52
C GLY A 63 13.11 -14.41 -15.76
N GLY A 64 13.63 -13.52 -14.93
CA GLY A 64 14.97 -12.94 -15.07
C GLY A 64 15.05 -11.72 -16.01
N GLU A 65 13.98 -11.42 -16.76
CA GLU A 65 13.87 -10.21 -17.55
C GLU A 65 13.34 -9.06 -16.69
N GLN A 66 13.74 -7.84 -16.98
CA GLN A 66 13.37 -6.70 -16.15
C GLN A 66 12.07 -6.07 -16.64
N GLU A 67 11.11 -5.95 -15.74
CA GLU A 67 9.80 -5.37 -16.02
C GLU A 67 9.86 -3.84 -16.18
N GLY A 68 8.83 -3.28 -16.84
CA GLY A 68 8.57 -1.85 -16.97
C GLY A 68 8.09 -1.16 -15.69
N LEU A 69 8.37 -1.74 -14.53
CA LEU A 69 7.96 -1.26 -13.21
C LEU A 69 8.96 -0.26 -12.60
N PRO A 70 8.53 0.56 -11.62
CA PRO A 70 9.42 1.46 -10.90
C PRO A 70 10.63 0.74 -10.31
N LYS A 71 11.76 1.44 -10.30
CA LYS A 71 13.02 0.96 -9.71
C LYS A 71 13.40 1.80 -8.51
N ASP A 72 14.33 1.28 -7.73
CA ASP A 72 14.96 1.97 -6.63
C ASP A 72 13.97 2.53 -5.58
N LEU A 73 12.86 1.81 -5.37
CA LEU A 73 11.84 2.18 -4.37
C LEU A 73 12.45 2.11 -2.98
N GLN A 74 12.43 3.23 -2.27
CA GLN A 74 12.98 3.38 -0.92
C GLN A 74 11.90 3.17 0.14
N ASN A 75 12.35 2.98 1.38
CA ASN A 75 11.51 2.90 2.57
C ASN A 75 10.37 1.87 2.47
N VAL A 76 10.64 0.76 1.78
CA VAL A 76 9.67 -0.33 1.60
C VAL A 76 9.61 -1.13 2.90
N THR A 77 8.42 -1.25 3.47
CA THR A 77 8.20 -2.02 4.71
C THR A 77 7.83 -3.46 4.40
N SER A 78 7.09 -3.70 3.32
CA SER A 78 6.78 -5.03 2.81
C SER A 78 6.35 -5.01 1.35
N VAL A 79 6.45 -6.16 0.69
CA VAL A 79 5.82 -6.40 -0.62
C VAL A 79 5.01 -7.68 -0.57
N ASN A 80 3.76 -7.62 -1.02
CA ASN A 80 2.93 -8.80 -1.29
C ASN A 80 2.82 -8.99 -2.79
N VAL A 81 3.24 -10.15 -3.29
CA VAL A 81 3.02 -10.56 -4.69
C VAL A 81 1.86 -11.53 -4.70
N PHE A 82 0.75 -11.13 -5.29
CA PHE A 82 -0.45 -11.93 -5.48
C PHE A 82 -0.29 -12.71 -6.78
N VAL A 83 0.27 -13.91 -6.68
CA VAL A 83 0.52 -14.80 -7.82
C VAL A 83 -0.80 -15.50 -8.17
N PRO A 84 -1.33 -15.31 -9.39
CA PRO A 84 -2.61 -15.87 -9.78
C PRO A 84 -2.48 -17.40 -9.91
N GLU A 85 -3.41 -18.15 -9.31
CA GLU A 85 -3.48 -19.62 -9.41
C GLU A 85 -4.08 -20.08 -10.75
N THR A 86 -4.78 -19.17 -11.44
CA THR A 86 -5.47 -19.40 -12.72
C THR A 86 -5.35 -18.15 -13.58
N ASP A 87 -5.54 -18.27 -14.89
CA ASP A 87 -5.45 -17.12 -15.81
C ASP A 87 -6.68 -16.19 -15.77
N SER A 88 -7.67 -16.44 -14.90
CA SER A 88 -8.87 -15.61 -14.76
C SER A 88 -8.67 -14.38 -13.86
N VAL A 89 -7.56 -14.28 -13.15
CA VAL A 89 -7.24 -13.17 -12.25
C VAL A 89 -5.87 -12.59 -12.58
N LYS A 90 -5.68 -11.30 -12.26
CA LYS A 90 -4.50 -10.53 -12.67
C LYS A 90 -3.33 -10.75 -11.72
N LEU A 91 -2.08 -10.71 -12.18
CA LEU A 91 -0.91 -10.62 -11.31
C LEU A 91 -0.89 -9.23 -10.66
N ILE A 92 -0.81 -9.19 -9.33
CA ILE A 92 -0.83 -7.94 -8.57
C ILE A 92 0.36 -7.91 -7.61
N VAL A 93 1.03 -6.76 -7.53
CA VAL A 93 2.13 -6.50 -6.61
C VAL A 93 1.75 -5.32 -5.72
N ARG A 94 1.62 -5.55 -4.42
CA ARG A 94 1.39 -4.49 -3.43
C ARG A 94 2.70 -4.17 -2.72
N VAL A 95 3.18 -2.95 -2.86
CA VAL A 95 4.37 -2.42 -2.18
C VAL A 95 3.94 -1.45 -1.10
N CYS A 96 4.22 -1.79 0.16
CA CYS A 96 4.01 -0.89 1.29
C CYS A 96 5.24 -0.01 1.49
N VAL A 97 5.01 1.29 1.54
CA VAL A 97 6.08 2.29 1.70
C VAL A 97 5.74 3.17 2.89
N ALA A 98 6.74 3.41 3.75
CA ALA A 98 6.69 4.45 4.77
C ALA A 98 7.42 5.69 4.26
N MET A 99 6.76 6.84 4.22
CA MET A 99 7.37 8.09 3.79
C MET A 99 7.22 9.15 4.87
N VAL A 100 8.27 9.95 5.06
CA VAL A 100 8.21 11.13 5.91
C VAL A 100 7.85 12.32 5.03
N PHE A 101 6.68 12.91 5.28
CA PHE A 101 6.20 14.08 4.55
C PHE A 101 5.71 15.13 5.56
N ASN A 102 6.24 16.36 5.49
CA ASN A 102 5.94 17.44 6.45
C ASN A 102 6.10 17.03 7.93
N ASN A 103 7.16 16.29 8.27
CA ASN A 103 7.44 15.72 9.60
C ASN A 103 6.44 14.67 10.11
N GLU A 104 5.51 14.22 9.27
CA GLU A 104 4.59 13.13 9.57
C GLU A 104 5.01 11.87 8.79
N THR A 105 4.98 10.71 9.45
CA THR A 105 5.14 9.44 8.76
C THR A 105 3.79 9.03 8.17
N ILE A 106 3.75 8.92 6.85
CA ILE A 106 2.62 8.40 6.10
C ILE A 106 3.01 7.03 5.57
N ASN A 107 2.20 6.04 5.86
CA ASN A 107 2.29 4.76 5.20
C ASN A 107 1.28 4.74 4.05
N LEU A 108 1.70 4.17 2.93
CA LEU A 108 0.88 4.02 1.73
C LEU A 108 1.16 2.66 1.07
N ALA A 109 0.27 2.26 0.17
CA ALA A 109 0.48 1.10 -0.67
C ALA A 109 0.44 1.48 -2.15
N LEU A 110 1.47 1.08 -2.89
CA LEU A 110 1.46 1.08 -4.36
C LEU A 110 1.03 -0.29 -4.84
N TYR A 111 0.04 -0.33 -5.73
CA TYR A 111 -0.38 -1.55 -6.42
C TYR A 111 0.07 -1.48 -7.87
N PHE A 112 0.83 -2.48 -8.29
CA PHE A 112 1.14 -2.73 -9.68
C PHE A 112 0.28 -3.89 -10.16
N VAL A 113 -0.55 -3.65 -11.17
CA VAL A 113 -1.52 -4.61 -11.69
C VAL A 113 -1.19 -4.91 -13.14
N GLU A 114 -0.93 -6.17 -13.45
CA GLU A 114 -0.66 -6.64 -14.81
C GLU A 114 -1.99 -6.85 -15.55
N ASP A 115 -2.16 -6.19 -16.69
CA ASP A 115 -3.32 -6.32 -17.58
C ASP A 115 -2.86 -6.42 -19.03
N THR A 116 -3.12 -7.57 -19.69
CA THR A 116 -2.77 -7.78 -21.11
C THR A 116 -1.34 -7.33 -21.47
N GLU A 117 -0.35 -7.79 -20.69
CA GLU A 117 1.09 -7.45 -20.85
C GLU A 117 1.46 -5.98 -20.55
N ASN A 118 0.55 -5.18 -19.97
CA ASN A 118 0.82 -3.82 -19.53
C ASN A 118 0.65 -3.67 -18.02
N TRP A 119 1.47 -2.83 -17.40
CA TRP A 119 1.39 -2.53 -15.97
C TRP A 119 0.58 -1.26 -15.73
N SER A 120 -0.46 -1.37 -14.89
CA SER A 120 -1.14 -0.21 -14.32
C SER A 120 -0.67 0.02 -12.88
N ILE A 121 -0.51 1.28 -12.49
CA ILE A 121 -0.07 1.66 -11.15
C ILE A 121 -1.22 2.35 -10.42
N TYR A 122 -1.46 1.94 -9.18
CA TYR A 122 -2.43 2.56 -8.30
C TYR A 122 -1.81 2.90 -6.95
N LEU A 123 -2.21 4.02 -6.36
CA LEU A 123 -1.84 4.46 -5.03
C LEU A 123 -3.03 4.31 -4.09
N TYR A 124 -2.80 3.69 -2.93
CA TYR A 124 -3.78 3.59 -1.86
C TYR A 124 -3.25 4.27 -0.59
N MET A 125 -3.93 5.33 -0.15
CA MET A 125 -3.48 6.22 0.94
C MET A 125 -3.89 5.78 2.35
N GLU A 126 -4.70 4.73 2.49
CA GLU A 126 -5.05 4.16 3.79
C GLU A 126 -4.19 2.93 4.07
N ASP A 127 -3.15 3.12 4.88
CA ASP A 127 -2.38 2.00 5.38
C ASP A 127 -3.10 1.31 6.53
N PHE A 128 -3.75 0.20 6.20
CA PHE A 128 -3.92 -0.87 7.17
C PHE A 128 -3.52 -2.18 6.50
N GLU A 129 -2.78 -3.02 7.23
CA GLU A 129 -2.68 -4.47 6.98
C GLU A 129 -4.04 -5.20 7.20
N HIS A 130 -5.15 -4.46 7.19
CA HIS A 130 -6.47 -5.01 7.38
C HIS A 130 -6.84 -5.85 6.15
N VAL A 131 -6.77 -7.17 6.33
CA VAL A 131 -7.04 -8.18 5.30
C VAL A 131 -8.31 -7.89 4.50
N GLY A 132 -9.39 -7.46 5.16
CA GLY A 132 -10.65 -7.12 4.48
C GLY A 132 -10.52 -5.98 3.46
N LYS A 133 -9.73 -4.94 3.77
CA LYS A 133 -9.52 -3.79 2.87
C LYS A 133 -8.61 -4.17 1.71
N ILE A 134 -7.59 -4.99 1.97
CA ILE A 134 -6.73 -5.52 0.91
C ILE A 134 -7.59 -6.37 -0.05
N ARG A 135 -8.45 -7.25 0.47
CA ARG A 135 -9.36 -8.04 -0.36
C ARG A 135 -10.28 -7.18 -1.22
N GLU A 136 -10.93 -6.17 -0.64
CA GLU A 136 -11.77 -5.22 -1.39
C GLU A 136 -11.02 -4.58 -2.58
N VAL A 137 -9.78 -4.13 -2.36
CA VAL A 137 -8.94 -3.54 -3.43
C VAL A 137 -8.58 -4.57 -4.51
N ILE A 138 -8.24 -5.81 -4.12
CA ILE A 138 -7.93 -6.87 -5.08
C ILE A 138 -9.17 -7.29 -5.88
N ASP A 139 -10.33 -7.37 -5.25
CA ASP A 139 -11.61 -7.69 -5.91
C ASP A 139 -11.96 -6.63 -6.96
N ILE A 140 -11.69 -5.34 -6.68
CA ILE A 140 -11.84 -4.25 -7.66
C ILE A 140 -10.99 -4.50 -8.90
N PHE A 141 -9.73 -4.92 -8.74
CA PHE A 141 -8.85 -5.16 -9.89
C PHE A 141 -9.25 -6.34 -10.76
N ASN A 142 -9.96 -7.33 -10.17
CA ASN A 142 -10.41 -8.54 -10.85
C ASN A 142 -11.85 -8.45 -11.39
N CYS A 143 -12.61 -7.41 -11.05
CA CYS A 143 -13.96 -7.26 -11.56
C CYS A 143 -13.97 -6.93 -13.07
N THR A 144 -14.81 -7.63 -13.82
CA THR A 144 -14.92 -7.54 -15.29
C THR A 144 -15.98 -6.53 -15.77
N ASP A 145 -16.87 -6.06 -14.89
CA ASP A 145 -17.96 -5.15 -15.24
C ASP A 145 -17.91 -3.82 -14.43
N PRO A 146 -17.38 -2.73 -15.01
CA PRO A 146 -17.08 -1.48 -14.31
C PRO A 146 -18.30 -0.59 -13.97
N LEU A 147 -19.53 -1.03 -14.27
CA LEU A 147 -20.75 -0.26 -13.97
C LEU A 147 -21.25 -0.39 -12.53
N GLU A 148 -20.87 -1.44 -11.78
CA GLU A 148 -21.23 -1.60 -10.35
C GLU A 148 -20.17 -1.09 -9.38
N LEU A 149 -18.91 -1.08 -9.79
CA LEU A 149 -17.81 -0.48 -9.02
C LEU A 149 -17.48 0.87 -9.65
N SER A 150 -18.38 1.84 -9.48
CA SER A 150 -17.97 3.24 -9.57
C SER A 150 -16.70 3.36 -8.74
N PHE A 151 -15.61 3.79 -9.35
CA PHE A 151 -14.29 3.98 -8.73
C PHE A 151 -14.41 5.10 -7.67
N ASN A 152 -15.05 4.77 -6.55
CA ASN A 152 -15.49 5.66 -5.48
C ASN A 152 -14.88 5.19 -4.14
N HIS A 153 -13.73 4.51 -4.20
CA HIS A 153 -12.90 4.42 -3.02
C HIS A 153 -12.01 5.66 -3.02
N ASP A 154 -12.40 6.69 -2.29
CA ASP A 154 -11.75 8.02 -2.22
C ASP A 154 -10.25 7.98 -1.89
N ALA A 155 -9.71 6.80 -1.55
CA ALA A 155 -8.32 6.57 -1.20
C ALA A 155 -7.51 5.83 -2.29
N LEU A 156 -8.11 5.34 -3.38
CA LEU A 156 -7.44 4.61 -4.46
C LEU A 156 -7.32 5.49 -5.72
N PHE A 157 -6.10 5.76 -6.15
CA PHE A 157 -5.80 6.66 -7.26
C PHE A 157 -5.00 5.93 -8.34
N LYS A 158 -5.43 5.99 -9.61
CA LYS A 158 -4.59 5.52 -10.72
C LYS A 158 -3.51 6.57 -11.00
N ILE A 159 -2.26 6.14 -11.06
CA ILE A 159 -1.10 7.03 -11.27
C ILE A 159 -0.31 6.66 -12.51
N GLN A 160 0.40 7.64 -13.07
CA GLN A 160 1.27 7.48 -14.22
C GLN A 160 2.73 7.32 -13.75
N LEU A 161 3.46 6.39 -14.37
CA LEU A 161 4.84 6.08 -13.99
C LEU A 161 5.76 7.31 -14.09
N GLU A 162 5.62 8.08 -15.17
CA GLU A 162 6.39 9.31 -15.42
C GLU A 162 6.14 10.42 -14.38
N ASN A 163 5.01 10.35 -13.68
CA ASN A 163 4.57 11.33 -12.68
C ASN A 163 4.46 10.72 -11.27
N LEU A 164 5.12 9.58 -11.03
CA LEU A 164 4.95 8.79 -9.80
C LEU A 164 5.16 9.62 -8.53
N ASN A 165 6.31 10.30 -8.43
CA ASN A 165 6.67 11.04 -7.23
C ASN A 165 5.75 12.26 -7.01
N SER A 166 5.47 13.02 -8.06
CA SER A 166 4.63 14.22 -7.96
C SER A 166 3.18 13.87 -7.59
N GLN A 167 2.63 12.79 -8.14
CA GLN A 167 1.28 12.33 -7.82
C GLN A 167 1.18 11.73 -6.41
N ILE A 168 2.22 11.04 -5.93
CA ILE A 168 2.30 10.60 -4.53
C ILE A 168 2.33 11.81 -3.59
N GLU A 169 3.15 12.82 -3.87
CA GLU A 169 3.23 14.04 -3.05
C GLU A 169 1.90 14.80 -3.01
N GLU A 170 1.21 14.92 -4.16
CA GLU A 170 -0.11 15.56 -4.25
C GLU A 170 -1.17 14.81 -3.43
N ALA A 171 -1.21 13.48 -3.55
CA ALA A 171 -2.11 12.63 -2.77
C ALA A 171 -1.80 12.68 -1.28
N ALA A 172 -0.52 12.62 -0.89
CA ALA A 172 -0.06 12.75 0.50
C ALA A 172 -0.44 14.10 1.11
N THR A 173 -0.25 15.18 0.36
CA THR A 173 -0.63 16.53 0.76
C THR A 173 -2.14 16.61 1.01
N SER A 174 -2.95 16.14 0.06
CA SER A 174 -4.41 16.15 0.16
C SER A 174 -4.91 15.32 1.35
N TYR A 175 -4.30 14.16 1.58
CA TYR A 175 -4.60 13.26 2.70
C TYR A 175 -4.25 13.87 4.07
N LEU A 176 -3.10 14.54 4.20
CA LEU A 176 -2.76 15.24 5.45
C LEU A 176 -3.70 16.41 5.72
N TYR A 177 -4.07 17.18 4.70
CA TYR A 177 -5.02 18.28 4.86
C TYR A 177 -6.39 17.79 5.33
N SER A 178 -6.89 16.68 4.78
CA SER A 178 -8.17 16.11 5.20
C SER A 178 -8.12 15.62 6.66
N LYS A 179 -7.01 14.98 7.07
CA LYS A 179 -6.77 14.61 8.48
C LYS A 179 -6.72 15.82 9.40
N TYR A 180 -5.99 16.87 9.03
CA TYR A 180 -5.89 18.08 9.83
C TYR A 180 -7.25 18.78 10.00
N ASP A 181 -8.03 18.88 8.93
CA ASP A 181 -9.39 19.43 8.99
C ASP A 181 -10.29 18.60 9.92
N LEU A 182 -10.24 17.26 9.80
CA LEU A 182 -10.98 16.36 10.67
C LEU A 182 -10.59 16.55 12.14
N TRP A 183 -9.29 16.57 12.45
CA TRP A 183 -8.81 16.82 13.81
C TRP A 183 -9.20 18.18 14.35
N THR A 184 -9.17 19.22 13.50
CA THR A 184 -9.63 20.56 13.87
C THR A 184 -11.12 20.56 14.20
N ARG A 185 -11.94 19.86 13.41
CA ARG A 185 -13.39 19.71 13.64
C ARG A 185 -13.67 18.92 14.92
N ILE A 186 -12.99 17.81 15.15
CA ILE A 186 -13.10 17.02 16.39
C ILE A 186 -12.70 17.86 17.59
N THR A 187 -11.57 18.56 17.53
CA THR A 187 -11.09 19.41 18.63
C THR A 187 -12.08 20.51 18.97
N ARG A 188 -12.65 21.17 17.95
CA ARG A 188 -13.69 22.19 18.13
C ARG A 188 -14.94 21.62 18.78
N TRP A 189 -15.41 20.48 18.28
CA TRP A 189 -16.58 19.79 18.85
C TRP A 189 -16.35 19.39 20.31
N VAL A 190 -15.17 18.87 20.63
CA VAL A 190 -14.75 18.55 22.00
C VAL A 190 -14.76 19.82 22.88
N GLN A 191 -14.16 20.92 22.41
CA GLN A 191 -14.17 22.20 23.13
C GLN A 191 -15.59 22.72 23.40
N GLU A 192 -16.46 22.67 22.40
CA GLU A 192 -17.87 23.05 22.52
C GLU A 192 -18.60 22.18 23.56
N LEU A 193 -18.45 20.86 23.50
CA LEU A 193 -19.01 19.93 24.49
C LEU A 193 -18.54 20.22 25.92
N PHE A 194 -17.25 20.51 26.11
CA PHE A 194 -16.70 20.83 27.42
C PHE A 194 -17.04 22.24 27.91
N SER A 195 -17.51 23.13 27.04
CA SER A 195 -18.07 24.44 27.41
C SER A 195 -19.52 24.37 27.90
N LEU A 196 -20.24 23.26 27.62
CA LEU A 196 -21.62 23.08 28.06
C LEU A 196 -21.71 22.77 29.58
N PRO A 197 -22.75 23.26 30.28
CA PRO A 197 -23.06 22.86 31.65
C PRO A 197 -23.22 21.34 31.77
N GLN A 198 -22.76 20.74 32.88
CA GLN A 198 -22.74 19.27 33.05
C GLN A 198 -24.09 18.58 32.79
N GLY A 199 -25.23 19.25 33.08
CA GLY A 199 -26.57 18.71 32.84
C GLY A 199 -26.98 18.61 31.36
N LEU A 200 -26.31 19.32 30.45
CA LEU A 200 -26.62 19.34 29.01
C LEU A 200 -25.66 18.45 28.18
N ARG A 201 -24.58 17.95 28.78
CA ARG A 201 -23.60 17.08 28.10
C ARG A 201 -24.19 15.72 27.73
N ASN A 202 -25.07 15.19 28.57
CA ASN A 202 -25.68 13.86 28.38
C ASN A 202 -26.76 13.85 27.29
N SER A 203 -27.33 15.00 26.91
CA SER A 203 -28.34 15.13 25.84
C SER A 203 -27.74 15.32 24.44
N HIS A 204 -26.42 15.45 24.29
CA HIS A 204 -25.72 15.56 23.00
C HIS A 204 -25.10 14.24 22.51
N PHE A 205 -25.22 13.16 23.29
CA PHE A 205 -24.90 11.79 22.84
C PHE A 205 -26.09 11.18 22.07
N ALA A 206 -26.50 11.79 20.95
CA ALA A 206 -27.21 11.07 19.91
C ALA A 206 -26.17 10.75 18.82
N PRO A 207 -25.89 9.47 18.54
CA PRO A 207 -24.67 9.10 17.83
C PRO A 207 -24.78 9.45 16.35
N PHE A 208 -23.71 10.03 15.83
CA PHE A 208 -23.35 9.91 14.42
C PHE A 208 -22.95 8.44 14.19
N PHE A 209 -23.92 7.60 13.83
CA PHE A 209 -23.73 6.39 13.04
C PHE A 209 -24.36 6.64 11.67
#